data_AF-A0A3N0GKZ7-F1
#
_entry.id   AF-A0A3N0GKZ7-F1
#
_cell.length_a   1.000
_cell.length_b   1.000
_cell.length_c   1.000
_cell.angle_alpha   90.00
_cell.angle_beta   90.00
_cell.angle_gamma   90.00
#
_symmetry.space_group_name_H-M   'P 1'
#
loop_
_entity.id
_entity.type
_entity.pdbx_description
1 polymer ?
#
loop_
_entity_poly.entity_id
_entity_poly.type
_entity_poly.pdbx_seq_one_letter_code
_entity_poly.pdbx_strand_id
1 'polypeptide(L)'
;MPRRAAQTSLPALLSIRAPLDAVRSALLGCGATTEDRWSVALVLGGDLIVLAYDRAEMCTTIAIGGSDVATTAQWVAAQLDEWGWAISELLPPLKPNTA
;
A
#
# COMPACT_ATOMS: atom_id res chain seq x y z
N MET A 1 -17.15 26.17 12.50
CA MET A 1 -16.26 25.07 12.94
C MET A 1 -14.97 25.17 12.16
N PRO A 2 -13.79 25.24 12.80
CA PRO A 2 -12.54 25.29 12.06
C PRO A 2 -12.33 23.94 11.35
N ARG A 3 -12.19 23.99 10.04
CA ARG A 3 -11.88 22.84 9.17
C ARG A 3 -10.50 22.35 9.60
N ARG A 4 -10.44 21.26 10.36
CA ARG A 4 -9.19 20.59 10.74
C ARG A 4 -8.47 20.32 9.42
N ALA A 5 -7.38 21.04 9.14
CA ALA A 5 -6.54 20.72 7.99
C ALA A 5 -6.14 19.26 8.20
N ALA A 6 -6.59 18.36 7.32
CA ALA A 6 -6.15 16.99 7.33
C ALA A 6 -4.62 17.07 7.24
N GLN A 7 -3.93 16.69 8.31
CA GLN A 7 -2.50 16.44 8.27
C GLN A 7 -2.33 15.42 7.16
N THR A 8 -1.90 15.92 6.00
CA THR A 8 -1.75 15.11 4.80
C THR A 8 -0.41 14.43 4.97
N SER A 9 -0.43 13.32 5.70
CA SER A 9 0.69 12.39 5.74
C SER A 9 0.99 12.00 4.29
N LEU A 10 2.24 12.23 3.86
CA LEU A 10 2.65 11.82 2.52
C LEU A 10 2.50 10.29 2.42
N PRO A 11 2.04 9.77 1.27
CA PRO A 11 1.88 8.33 1.10
C PRO A 11 3.23 7.62 1.24
N ALA A 12 3.20 6.44 1.85
CA ALA A 12 4.33 5.52 1.87
C ALA A 12 4.28 4.66 0.62
N LEU A 13 5.45 4.36 0.09
CA LEU A 13 5.62 3.58 -1.11
C LEU A 13 6.55 2.42 -0.79
N LEU A 14 6.11 1.19 -1.03
CA LEU A 14 6.90 -0.02 -0.86
C LEU A 14 7.21 -0.59 -2.24
N SER A 15 8.48 -0.89 -2.49
CA SER A 15 8.92 -1.59 -3.71
C SER A 15 8.92 -3.08 -3.47
N ILE A 16 8.31 -3.84 -4.37
CA ILE A 16 8.14 -5.29 -4.26
C ILE A 16 8.24 -5.91 -5.65
N ARG A 17 8.55 -7.20 -5.73
CA ARG A 17 8.34 -7.98 -6.95
C ARG A 17 7.69 -9.32 -6.62
N ALA A 18 6.37 -9.37 -6.78
CA ALA A 18 5.58 -10.57 -6.50
C ALA A 18 4.36 -10.63 -7.42
N PRO A 19 3.76 -11.81 -7.66
CA PRO A 19 2.53 -11.91 -8.44
C PRO A 19 1.41 -11.07 -7.81
N LEU A 20 0.71 -10.26 -8.62
CA LEU A 20 -0.33 -9.34 -8.15
C LEU A 20 -1.41 -10.06 -7.35
N ASP A 21 -1.90 -11.20 -7.85
CA ASP A 21 -2.91 -11.99 -7.17
C ASP A 21 -2.45 -12.53 -5.82
N ALA A 22 -1.15 -12.82 -5.67
CA ALA A 22 -0.57 -13.31 -4.42
C ALA A 22 -0.51 -12.18 -3.38
N VAL A 23 -0.02 -11.00 -3.77
CA VAL A 23 -0.02 -9.80 -2.92
C VAL A 23 -1.44 -9.41 -2.52
N ARG A 24 -2.39 -9.41 -3.47
CA ARG A 24 -3.80 -9.14 -3.17
C ARG A 24 -4.36 -10.15 -2.17
N SER A 25 -4.12 -11.45 -2.38
CA SER A 25 -4.62 -12.51 -1.50
C SER A 25 -4.05 -12.40 -0.09
N ALA A 26 -2.76 -12.05 0.04
CA ALA A 26 -2.14 -11.82 1.33
C ALA A 26 -2.75 -10.62 2.06
N LEU A 27 -2.95 -9.49 1.36
CA LEU A 27 -3.60 -8.31 1.92
C LEU A 27 -5.05 -8.59 2.34
N LEU A 28 -5.79 -9.38 1.57
CA LEU A 28 -7.14 -9.83 1.94
C LEU A 28 -7.12 -10.76 3.17
N GLY A 29 -6.17 -11.70 3.25
CA GLY A 29 -5.97 -12.57 4.41
C GLY A 29 -5.57 -11.79 5.68
N CYS A 30 -4.92 -10.65 5.47
CA CYS A 30 -4.56 -9.64 6.46
C CYS A 30 -5.74 -8.76 6.94
N GLY A 31 -6.95 -8.96 6.38
CA GLY A 31 -8.14 -8.20 6.73
C GLY A 31 -8.36 -6.92 5.92
N ALA A 32 -7.58 -6.70 4.85
CA ALA A 32 -7.90 -5.65 3.90
C ALA A 32 -9.22 -5.98 3.16
N THR A 33 -9.92 -4.94 2.72
CA THR A 33 -11.23 -5.06 2.06
C THR A 33 -11.22 -4.35 0.72
N THR A 34 -12.10 -4.77 -0.18
CA THR A 34 -12.29 -4.15 -1.49
C THR A 34 -13.75 -4.31 -1.92
N GLU A 35 -14.28 -3.35 -2.67
CA GLU A 35 -15.62 -3.41 -3.24
C GLU A 35 -15.71 -4.38 -4.43
N ASP A 36 -14.60 -4.61 -5.12
CA ASP A 36 -14.51 -5.53 -6.27
C ASP A 36 -13.35 -6.53 -6.10
N ARG A 37 -13.59 -7.79 -6.48
CA ARG A 37 -12.57 -8.84 -6.54
C ARG A 37 -11.39 -8.48 -7.44
N TRP A 38 -11.57 -7.61 -8.43
CA TRP A 38 -10.53 -7.19 -9.38
C TRP A 38 -9.89 -5.85 -9.01
N SER A 39 -10.30 -5.23 -7.91
CA SER A 39 -9.69 -3.99 -7.47
C SER A 39 -8.23 -4.18 -7.12
N VAL A 40 -7.44 -3.19 -7.49
CA VAL A 40 -6.05 -3.00 -7.05
C VAL A 40 -5.95 -1.96 -5.94
N ALA A 41 -7.09 -1.45 -5.49
CA ALA A 41 -7.23 -0.57 -4.34
C ALA A 41 -7.95 -1.33 -3.21
N LEU A 42 -7.32 -1.41 -2.05
CA LEU A 42 -7.81 -2.09 -0.86
C LEU A 42 -7.84 -1.13 0.33
N VAL A 43 -8.72 -1.36 1.28
CA VAL A 43 -8.81 -0.60 2.54
C VAL A 43 -8.43 -1.49 3.71
N LEU A 44 -7.46 -1.07 4.51
CA LEU A 44 -7.00 -1.77 5.72
C LEU A 44 -6.97 -0.78 6.89
N GLY A 45 -7.75 -1.04 7.93
CA GLY A 45 -7.76 -0.19 9.12
C GLY A 45 -8.14 1.28 8.87
N GLY A 46 -8.79 1.58 7.73
CA GLY A 46 -9.11 2.95 7.30
C GLY A 46 -8.05 3.60 6.39
N ASP A 47 -6.89 2.97 6.20
CA ASP A 47 -5.89 3.39 5.23
C ASP A 47 -6.15 2.74 3.86
N LEU A 48 -5.88 3.48 2.80
CA LEU A 48 -5.99 3.05 1.41
C LEU A 48 -4.66 2.48 0.92
N ILE A 49 -4.70 1.28 0.39
CA ILE A 49 -3.57 0.55 -0.20
C ILE A 49 -3.83 0.41 -1.70
N VAL A 50 -2.91 0.86 -2.55
CA VAL A 50 -3.02 0.77 -4.01
C VAL A 50 -1.83 0.00 -4.58
N LEU A 51 -2.12 -0.99 -5.42
CA LEU A 51 -1.14 -1.86 -6.06
C LEU A 51 -0.85 -1.39 -7.48
N ALA A 52 0.40 -1.04 -7.76
CA ALA A 52 0.91 -0.86 -9.11
C ALA A 52 1.51 -2.18 -9.60
N TYR A 53 1.33 -2.48 -10.89
CA TYR A 53 1.76 -3.74 -11.49
C TYR A 53 2.20 -3.53 -12.95
N ASP A 54 3.02 -4.46 -13.44
CA ASP A 54 3.50 -4.46 -14.82
C ASP A 54 2.63 -5.31 -15.76
N ARG A 55 3.04 -5.42 -17.04
CA ARG A 55 2.31 -6.20 -18.06
C ARG A 55 2.27 -7.71 -17.80
N ALA A 56 3.15 -8.23 -16.94
CA ALA A 56 3.18 -9.62 -16.54
C ALA A 56 2.36 -9.86 -15.25
N GLU A 57 1.57 -8.86 -14.83
CA GLU A 57 0.80 -8.88 -13.58
C GLU A 57 1.68 -9.08 -12.35
N MET A 58 2.92 -8.59 -12.39
CA MET A 58 3.78 -8.53 -11.23
C MET A 58 3.53 -7.22 -10.50
N CYS A 59 3.15 -7.28 -9.23
CA CYS A 59 3.11 -6.11 -8.37
C CYS A 59 4.53 -5.58 -8.21
N THR A 60 4.69 -4.28 -8.50
CA THR A 60 5.99 -3.57 -8.50
C THR A 60 6.05 -2.54 -7.38
N THR A 61 4.90 -1.97 -6.99
CA THR A 61 4.83 -0.94 -5.96
C THR A 61 3.51 -1.02 -5.21
N ILE A 62 3.58 -0.84 -3.90
CA ILE A 62 2.42 -0.69 -3.02
C ILE A 62 2.43 0.73 -2.48
N ALA A 63 1.38 1.49 -2.77
CA ALA A 63 1.17 2.82 -2.23
C ALA A 63 0.18 2.78 -1.07
N ILE A 64 0.52 3.42 0.04
CA ILE A 64 -0.29 3.44 1.25
C ILE A 64 -0.57 4.91 1.59
N GLY A 65 -1.85 5.26 1.68
CA GLY A 65 -2.30 6.61 2.04
C GLY A 65 -3.34 6.55 3.15
N GLY A 66 -3.35 7.54 4.03
CA GLY A 66 -4.25 7.58 5.17
C GLY A 66 -3.65 8.31 6.37
N SER A 67 -4.08 7.96 7.57
CA SER A 67 -3.65 8.66 8.78
C SER A 67 -2.40 8.06 9.41
N ASP A 68 -2.19 6.75 9.30
CA ASP A 68 -1.07 6.03 9.95
C ASP A 68 -0.19 5.28 8.95
N VAL A 69 0.18 6.02 7.92
CA VAL A 69 0.82 5.50 6.71
C VAL A 69 2.13 4.74 6.99
N ALA A 70 2.96 5.22 7.92
CA ALA A 70 4.24 4.59 8.23
C ALA A 70 4.07 3.26 8.97
N THR A 71 3.17 3.20 9.94
CA THR A 71 2.88 1.99 10.70
C THR A 71 2.25 0.94 9.79
N THR A 72 1.26 1.33 8.97
CA THR A 72 0.63 0.44 8.00
C THR A 72 1.64 -0.08 6.98
N ALA A 73 2.56 0.77 6.49
CA ALA A 73 3.61 0.33 5.57
C ALA A 73 4.58 -0.67 6.18
N GLN A 74 5.05 -0.43 7.41
CA GLN A 74 5.92 -1.38 8.12
C GLN A 74 5.21 -2.71 8.38
N TRP A 75 3.94 -2.65 8.76
CA TRP A 75 3.14 -3.85 8.99
C TRP A 75 2.92 -4.65 7.70
N VAL A 76 2.50 -3.99 6.61
CA VAL A 76 2.34 -4.63 5.29
C VAL A 76 3.66 -5.26 4.83
N ALA A 77 4.78 -4.57 5.02
CA ALA A 77 6.10 -5.11 4.68
C ALA A 77 6.43 -6.39 5.46
N ALA A 78 6.21 -6.40 6.78
CA ALA A 78 6.43 -7.58 7.61
C ALA A 78 5.53 -8.75 7.20
N GLN A 79 4.25 -8.48 6.93
CA GLN A 79 3.31 -9.51 6.50
C GLN A 79 3.70 -10.10 5.14
N LEU A 80 4.12 -9.29 4.16
CA LEU A 80 4.53 -9.82 2.86
C LEU A 80 5.85 -10.61 2.94
N ASP A 81 6.75 -10.23 3.85
CA ASP A 81 7.99 -10.99 4.10
C ASP A 81 7.72 -12.37 4.70
N GLU A 82 6.75 -12.50 5.62
CA GLU A 82 6.29 -13.79 6.16
C GLU A 82 5.77 -14.74 5.08
N TRP A 83 5.26 -14.19 3.97
CA TRP A 83 4.77 -14.94 2.82
C TRP A 83 5.85 -15.16 1.73
N GLY A 84 7.09 -14.74 2.00
CA GLY A 84 8.24 -14.92 1.11
C GLY A 84 8.42 -13.83 0.06
N TRP A 85 7.73 -12.69 0.18
CA TRP A 85 7.86 -11.56 -0.74
C TRP A 85 8.48 -10.36 -0.04
N ALA A 86 9.81 -10.39 0.05
CA ALA A 86 10.57 -9.31 0.67
C ALA A 86 10.33 -7.96 -0.03
N ILE A 87 10.05 -6.93 0.78
CA ILE A 87 10.05 -5.55 0.32
C ILE A 87 11.49 -5.13 0.05
N SER A 88 11.73 -4.64 -1.17
CA SER A 88 13.08 -4.25 -1.62
C SER A 88 13.52 -2.91 -1.02
N GLU A 89 12.58 -1.99 -0.85
CA GLU A 89 12.84 -0.65 -0.30
C GLU A 89 11.54 0.03 0.13
N LEU A 90 11.64 0.86 1.18
CA LEU A 90 10.67 1.91 1.46
C LEU A 90 11.10 3.14 0.67
N LEU A 91 10.35 3.48 -0.37
CA LEU A 91 10.63 4.62 -1.23
C LEU A 91 10.37 5.92 -0.45
N PRO A 92 11.18 6.98 -0.69
CA PRO A 92 11.00 8.26 -0.03
C PRO A 92 9.60 8.81 -0.29
N PRO A 93 8.99 9.51 0.70
CA PRO A 93 7.65 10.06 0.54
C PRO A 93 7.60 10.97 -0.68
N LEU A 94 6.51 10.90 -1.44
CA LEU A 94 6.30 11.74 -2.62
C LEU A 94 6.40 13.20 -2.19
N LYS A 95 7.49 13.89 -2.59
CA LYS A 95 7.60 15.33 -2.33
C LYS A 95 6.46 16.02 -3.09
N PRO A 96 5.67 16.89 -2.42
CA PRO A 96 4.67 17.67 -3.13
C PRO A 96 5.38 18.46 -4.23
N ASN A 97 4.86 18.36 -5.45
CA ASN A 97 5.39 19.11 -6.58
C ASN A 97 5.07 20.60 -6.34
N THR A 98 6.03 21.34 -5.78
CA THR A 98 5.95 22.79 -5.65
C THR A 98 6.20 23.39 -7.03
N ALA A 99 5.14 23.47 -7.85
CA ALA A 99 5.07 24.26 -9.07
C ALA A 99 4.43 25.62 -8.76
#